data_AF-A0A4C2A9T3-F1
#
_entry.id   AF-A0A4C2A9T3-F1
#
_cell.length_a   1.000
_cell.length_b   1.000
_cell.length_c   1.000
_cell.angle_alpha   90.00
_cell.angle_beta   90.00
_cell.angle_gamma   90.00
#
_symmetry.space_group_name_H-M   'P 1'
#
loop_
_entity.id
_entity.type
_entity.pdbx_description
1 polymer ?
#
loop_
_entity_poly.entity_id
_entity_poly.type
_entity_poly.pdbx_seq_one_letter_code
_entity_poly.pdbx_strand_id
1 'polypeptide(L)'
;MDVATPSQQITAVSANPGATSESNQIAALTRQVQALAAKLDRMSRPRKRRTTHQRNNLSSTRSLSNYRKFPNCWYHAKFGTEARRCVKPCDFAEKV
;
A
#
# COMPACT_ATOMS: atom_id res chain seq x y z
N MET A 1 8.56 -61.74 51.70
CA MET A 1 8.97 -60.64 50.81
C MET A 1 7.68 -60.01 50.35
N ASP A 2 7.29 -58.87 50.91
CA ASP A 2 6.01 -58.25 50.60
C ASP A 2 6.26 -56.77 50.27
N VAL A 3 6.36 -56.49 48.98
CA VAL A 3 6.46 -55.12 48.46
C VAL A 3 5.06 -54.54 48.44
N ALA A 4 4.76 -53.67 49.40
CA ALA A 4 3.54 -52.88 49.44
C ALA A 4 3.51 -51.91 48.26
N THR A 5 2.48 -52.00 47.42
CA THR A 5 2.26 -51.12 46.28
C THR A 5 1.82 -49.73 46.77
N PRO A 6 2.47 -48.62 46.38
CA PRO A 6 2.04 -47.30 46.81
C PRO A 6 0.74 -46.92 46.09
N SER A 7 -0.32 -46.70 46.86
CA SER A 7 -1.60 -46.17 46.38
C SER A 7 -1.42 -44.71 45.99
N GLN A 8 -1.54 -44.41 44.70
CA GLN A 8 -1.49 -43.02 44.21
C GLN A 8 -2.88 -42.39 44.40
N GLN A 9 -2.98 -41.50 45.38
CA GLN A 9 -4.17 -40.66 45.56
C GLN A 9 -4.05 -39.43 44.65
N ILE A 10 -4.93 -39.31 43.67
CA ILE A 10 -5.03 -38.14 42.80
C ILE A 10 -5.99 -37.17 43.48
N THR A 11 -5.47 -36.07 44.02
CA THR A 11 -6.28 -34.99 44.57
C THR A 11 -6.92 -34.18 43.44
N ALA A 12 -8.26 -34.08 43.47
CA ALA A 12 -9.00 -33.24 42.54
C ALA A 12 -8.72 -31.76 42.85
N VAL A 13 -8.11 -31.05 41.90
CA VAL A 13 -7.99 -29.59 41.97
C VAL A 13 -9.33 -28.97 41.59
N SER A 14 -10.02 -28.37 42.57
CA SER A 14 -11.16 -27.50 42.26
C SER A 14 -10.69 -26.37 41.35
N ALA A 15 -11.20 -26.35 40.11
CA ALA A 15 -10.93 -25.27 39.18
C ALA A 15 -11.42 -23.96 39.80
N ASN A 16 -10.48 -23.11 40.23
CA ASN A 16 -10.82 -21.80 40.76
C ASN A 16 -11.38 -20.95 39.61
N PRO A 17 -12.67 -20.56 39.59
CA PRO A 17 -13.26 -19.83 38.47
C PRO A 17 -12.59 -18.46 38.23
N GLY A 18 -11.88 -17.92 39.21
CA GLY A 18 -11.05 -16.72 39.07
C GLY A 18 -9.88 -16.88 38.11
N ALA A 19 -9.20 -18.03 38.14
CA ALA A 19 -8.00 -18.27 37.31
C ALA A 19 -8.33 -18.28 35.81
N THR A 20 -9.53 -18.76 35.43
CA THR A 20 -10.02 -18.69 34.05
C THR A 20 -10.35 -17.26 33.62
N SER A 21 -10.90 -16.44 34.51
CA SER A 21 -11.22 -15.03 34.22
C SER A 21 -9.94 -14.22 33.98
N GLU A 22 -8.94 -14.39 34.83
CA GLU A 22 -7.63 -13.74 34.69
C GLU A 22 -6.91 -14.18 33.42
N SER A 23 -6.91 -15.49 33.14
CA SER A 23 -6.34 -16.05 31.90
C SER A 23 -7.03 -15.49 30.64
N ASN A 24 -8.35 -15.33 30.69
CA ASN A 24 -9.12 -14.74 29.59
C ASN A 24 -8.81 -13.25 29.40
N GLN A 25 -8.68 -12.49 30.49
CA GLN A 25 -8.29 -11.08 30.45
C GLN A 25 -6.88 -10.90 29.90
N ILE A 26 -5.93 -11.72 30.32
CA ILE A 26 -4.56 -11.73 29.80
C ILE A 26 -4.58 -12.05 28.31
N ALA A 27 -5.30 -13.10 27.89
CA ALA A 27 -5.42 -13.46 26.47
C ALA A 27 -6.05 -12.34 25.62
N ALA A 28 -7.07 -11.65 26.15
CA ALA A 28 -7.67 -10.50 25.48
C ALA A 28 -6.68 -9.34 25.32
N LEU A 29 -5.92 -9.04 26.37
CA LEU A 29 -4.92 -7.98 26.35
C LEU A 29 -3.76 -8.32 25.40
N THR A 30 -3.28 -9.57 25.40
CA THR A 30 -2.26 -10.03 24.45
C THR A 30 -2.72 -9.85 23.00
N ARG A 31 -3.98 -10.16 22.68
CA ARG A 31 -4.55 -9.95 21.35
C ARG A 31 -4.59 -8.47 20.96
N GLN A 32 -4.94 -7.58 21.89
CA GLN A 32 -4.96 -6.14 21.65
C GLN A 32 -3.55 -5.59 21.37
N VAL A 33 -2.55 -6.03 22.15
CA VAL A 33 -1.15 -5.65 21.94
C VAL A 33 -0.63 -6.14 20.59
N GLN A 34 -0.91 -7.39 20.22
CA GLN A 34 -0.54 -7.94 18.91
C GLN A 34 -1.18 -7.16 17.75
N ALA A 35 -2.47 -6.81 17.86
CA ALA A 35 -3.16 -6.02 16.85
C ALA A 35 -2.58 -4.61 16.71
N LEU A 36 -2.22 -3.98 17.83
CA LEU A 36 -1.59 -2.66 17.84
C LEU A 36 -0.19 -2.72 17.22
N ALA A 37 0.63 -3.70 17.59
CA ALA A 37 1.96 -3.91 17.02
C ALA A 37 1.90 -4.10 15.49
N ALA A 38 0.96 -4.91 15.01
CA ALA A 38 0.74 -5.11 13.57
C ALA A 38 0.30 -3.82 12.85
N LYS A 39 -0.49 -2.96 13.50
CA LYS A 39 -0.90 -1.66 12.94
C LYS A 39 0.29 -0.69 12.85
N LEU A 40 1.14 -0.67 13.87
CA LEU A 40 2.35 0.15 13.89
C LEU A 40 3.36 -0.31 12.83
N ASP A 41 3.57 -1.62 12.65
CA ASP A 41 4.44 -2.15 11.58
C ASP A 41 3.94 -1.77 10.18
N ARG A 42 2.62 -1.83 9.95
CA ARG A 42 2.01 -1.38 8.69
C ARG A 42 2.15 0.13 8.45
N MET A 43 2.24 0.93 9.51
CA MET A 43 2.38 2.38 9.42
C MET A 43 3.84 2.82 9.29
N SER A 44 4.76 2.12 9.95
CA SER A 44 6.21 2.38 9.90
C SER A 44 6.82 1.91 8.58
N ARG A 45 6.27 0.86 7.96
CA ARG A 45 6.68 0.46 6.62
C ARG A 45 6.46 1.65 5.68
N PRO A 46 7.52 2.17 5.01
CA PRO A 46 7.34 3.15 3.97
C PRO A 46 6.41 2.49 2.96
N ARG A 47 5.18 2.98 2.91
CA ARG A 47 4.22 2.60 1.90
C ARG A 47 4.94 3.01 0.62
N LYS A 48 5.62 2.06 -0.04
CA LYS A 48 6.04 2.20 -1.43
C LYS A 48 4.75 2.64 -2.04
N ARG A 49 4.61 3.95 -2.29
CA ARG A 49 3.62 4.46 -3.19
C ARG A 49 3.98 3.63 -4.39
N ARG A 50 3.17 2.59 -4.65
CA ARG A 50 2.96 2.18 -6.00
C ARG A 50 2.59 3.51 -6.60
N THR A 51 3.57 4.16 -7.20
CA THR A 51 3.38 4.87 -8.43
C THR A 51 2.74 3.81 -9.29
N THR A 52 1.43 3.59 -9.06
CA THR A 52 0.48 3.55 -10.12
C THR A 52 1.02 4.68 -10.96
N HIS A 53 1.74 4.32 -12.01
CA HIS A 53 1.63 5.04 -13.23
C HIS A 53 0.12 5.14 -13.40
N GLN A 54 -0.50 6.16 -12.76
CA GLN A 54 -1.51 6.96 -13.40
C GLN A 54 -0.79 7.24 -14.69
N ARG A 55 -1.07 6.36 -15.66
CA ARG A 55 -1.06 6.68 -17.05
C ARG A 55 -1.86 7.95 -16.99
N ASN A 56 -1.14 9.07 -16.96
CA ASN A 56 -1.69 10.36 -17.23
C ASN A 56 -2.09 10.24 -18.70
N ASN A 57 -3.19 9.51 -18.90
CA ASN A 57 -4.25 9.78 -19.83
C ASN A 57 -4.97 11.06 -19.36
N LEU A 58 -4.24 12.02 -18.77
CA LEU A 58 -4.28 13.36 -19.33
C LEU A 58 -3.87 13.20 -20.78
N SER A 59 -4.87 12.78 -21.56
CA SER A 59 -5.20 13.36 -22.84
C SER A 59 -4.27 14.53 -23.08
N SER A 60 -3.41 14.34 -24.08
CA SER A 60 -2.59 15.35 -24.75
C SER A 60 -3.50 16.52 -25.16
N THR A 61 -3.99 17.22 -24.15
CA THR A 61 -4.93 18.32 -24.21
C THR A 61 -4.03 19.46 -23.91
N ARG A 62 -3.46 19.95 -25.02
CA ARG A 62 -2.65 21.14 -25.16
C ARG A 62 -3.12 22.18 -24.15
N SER A 63 -2.51 22.25 -22.98
CA SER A 63 -2.75 23.38 -22.09
C SER A 63 -2.24 24.60 -22.85
N LEU A 64 -3.03 25.67 -22.91
CA LEU A 64 -2.64 26.93 -23.56
C LEU A 64 -1.28 27.43 -23.03
N SER A 65 -0.94 27.10 -21.78
CA SER A 65 0.37 27.35 -21.18
C SER A 65 1.53 26.61 -21.86
N ASN A 66 1.33 25.39 -22.36
CA ASN A 66 2.35 24.63 -23.07
C ASN A 66 2.51 25.16 -24.51
N TYR A 67 1.42 25.57 -25.14
CA TYR A 67 1.44 26.24 -26.45
C TYR A 67 2.23 27.56 -26.44
N ARG A 68 2.14 28.34 -25.35
CA ARG A 68 2.93 29.56 -25.18
C ARG A 68 4.44 29.31 -25.05
N LYS A 69 4.84 28.12 -24.60
CA LYS A 69 6.25 27.76 -24.39
C LYS A 69 6.89 27.11 -25.62
N PHE A 70 6.08 26.42 -26.43
CA PHE A 70 6.53 25.80 -27.67
C PHE A 70 5.63 26.27 -28.82
N PRO A 71 6.10 27.19 -29.68
CA PRO A 71 5.31 27.67 -30.83
C PRO A 71 5.00 26.53 -31.83
N ASN A 72 5.71 25.41 -31.71
CA ASN A 72 5.58 24.27 -32.60
C ASN A 72 4.66 23.23 -31.98
N CYS A 73 3.68 22.74 -32.75
CA CYS A 73 2.83 21.65 -32.29
C CYS A 73 3.63 20.36 -32.05
N TRP A 74 3.08 19.42 -31.26
CA TRP A 74 3.77 18.17 -30.91
C TRP A 74 4.34 17.40 -32.12
N TYR A 75 3.63 17.40 -33.25
CA TYR A 75 4.11 16.75 -34.47
C TYR A 75 5.36 17.45 -35.03
N HIS A 76 5.38 18.77 -35.15
CA HIS A 76 6.57 19.50 -35.61
C HIS A 76 7.70 19.54 -34.57
N ALA A 77 7.37 19.50 -33.27
CA ALA A 77 8.37 19.34 -32.21
C ALA A 77 9.09 17.98 -32.30
N LYS A 78 8.40 16.94 -32.76
CA LYS A 78 8.94 15.59 -32.87
C LYS A 78 9.55 15.27 -34.24
N PHE A 79 8.94 15.74 -35.32
CA PHE A 79 9.25 15.36 -36.70
C PHE A 79 9.78 16.53 -37.56
N GLY A 80 9.83 17.75 -37.03
CA GLY A 80 10.23 18.93 -37.80
C GLY A 80 9.32 19.16 -39.01
N THR A 81 9.89 19.62 -40.12
CA THR A 81 9.20 19.88 -41.39
C THR A 81 8.56 18.64 -42.02
N GLU A 82 8.97 17.43 -41.61
CA GLU A 82 8.43 16.16 -42.14
C GLU A 82 7.13 15.72 -41.44
N ALA A 83 6.49 16.59 -40.65
CA ALA A 83 5.29 16.27 -39.86
C ALA A 83 4.01 16.10 -40.71
N ARG A 84 3.85 14.94 -41.37
CA ARG A 84 2.69 14.63 -42.24
C ARG A 84 1.34 14.51 -41.53
N ARG A 85 1.32 14.41 -40.20
CA ARG A 85 0.10 14.27 -39.37
C ARG A 85 -0.23 15.52 -38.57
N CYS A 86 0.33 16.68 -38.94
CA CYS A 86 -0.04 17.95 -38.33
C CYS A 86 -1.51 18.30 -38.66
N VAL A 87 -2.29 18.71 -37.65
CA VAL A 87 -3.67 19.17 -37.80
C VAL A 87 -3.73 20.66 -37.49
N LYS A 88 -4.37 21.45 -38.36
CA LYS A 88 -4.58 22.90 -38.19
C LYS A 88 -5.53 23.19 -37.02
N PRO A 89 -5.35 24.31 -36.28
CA PRO A 89 -4.39 25.39 -36.49
C PRO A 89 -3.01 25.07 -35.87
N CYS A 90 -1.94 25.25 -36.64
CA CYS A 90 -0.55 25.08 -36.18
C CYS A 90 0.29 26.24 -36.71
N ASP A 91 0.96 26.97 -35.82
CA ASP A 91 1.76 28.16 -36.14
C ASP A 91 3.20 27.81 -36.58
N PHE A 92 3.43 26.59 -37.07
CA PHE A 92 4.73 26.17 -37.58
C PHE A 92 4.94 26.79 -38.96
N ALA A 93 5.67 27.90 -39.00
CA ALA A 93 6.18 28.48 -40.23
C ALA A 93 7.49 27.77 -40.60
N GLU A 94 7.46 26.97 -41.66
CA GLU A 94 8.67 26.46 -42.32
C GLU A 94 9.50 27.67 -42.75
N LYS A 95 10.62 27.92 -42.05
CA LYS A 95 11.58 28.94 -42.48
C LYS A 95 12.32 28.35 -43.67
N VAL A 96 11.94 28.78 -44.86
CA VAL A 96 12.68 28.58 -46.11
C VAL A 96 14.01 29.32 -46.04
#